data_AF-A0A8T3YCN0-F1
#
_entry.id   AF-A0A8T3YCN0-F1
#
_cell.length_a   1.000
_cell.length_b   1.000
_cell.length_c   1.000
_cell.angle_alpha   90.00
_cell.angle_beta   90.00
_cell.angle_gamma   90.00
#
_symmetry.space_group_name_H-M   'P 1'
#
loop_
_entity.id
_entity.type
_entity.pdbx_description
1 polymer ?
#
loop_
_entity_poly.entity_id
_entity_poly.type
_entity_poly.pdbx_seq_one_letter_code
_entity_poly.pdbx_strand_id
1 'polypeptide(L)'
;MNRHEFKKVARRVWYFIWEEDSWASWIVNVILAFVLIKFVIYPGLGFLLGTKFPIVAVISSSMEHDGSFETWWNQQASWYEANNITEEEFKTFSFKNGFNKGDI
;
A
#
# COMPACT_ATOMS: atom_id res chain seq x y z
N MET A 1 -32.99 30.03 -2.27
CA MET A 1 -31.80 30.38 -3.07
C MET A 1 -32.11 30.12 -4.54
N ASN A 2 -31.90 31.09 -5.44
CA ASN A 2 -32.18 30.92 -6.87
C ASN A 2 -31.13 30.00 -7.52
N ARG A 3 -31.49 29.31 -8.62
CA ARG A 3 -30.63 28.41 -9.39
C ARG A 3 -29.32 29.08 -9.84
N HIS A 4 -29.37 30.37 -10.16
CA HIS A 4 -28.19 31.16 -10.53
C HIS A 4 -27.21 31.30 -9.35
N GLU A 5 -27.72 31.66 -8.18
CA GLU A 5 -26.90 31.81 -6.96
C GLU A 5 -26.30 30.48 -6.51
N PHE A 6 -27.06 29.38 -6.64
CA PHE A 6 -26.53 28.03 -6.35
C PHE A 6 -25.37 27.66 -7.26
N LYS A 7 -25.50 27.87 -8.59
CA LYS A 7 -24.40 27.61 -9.55
C LYS A 7 -23.15 28.44 -9.23
N LYS A 8 -23.34 29.69 -8.81
CA LYS A 8 -22.23 30.58 -8.44
C LYS A 8 -21.49 30.07 -7.21
N VAL A 9 -22.22 29.63 -6.18
CA VAL A 9 -21.63 29.05 -4.97
C VAL A 9 -20.92 27.73 -5.29
N ALA A 10 -21.56 26.83 -6.05
CA ALA A 10 -20.97 25.55 -6.43
C ALA A 10 -19.66 25.75 -7.21
N ARG A 11 -19.61 26.71 -8.14
CA ARG A 11 -18.38 27.06 -8.86
C ARG A 11 -17.29 27.58 -7.94
N ARG A 12 -17.63 28.40 -6.93
CA ARG A 12 -16.66 28.88 -5.94
C ARG A 12 -16.13 27.76 -5.05
N VAL A 13 -17.00 26.87 -4.60
CA VAL A 13 -16.58 25.69 -3.81
C VAL A 13 -15.69 24.78 -4.64
N TRP A 14 -16.04 24.54 -5.91
CA TRP A 14 -15.18 23.80 -6.83
C TRP A 14 -13.81 24.46 -6.96
N TYR A 15 -13.78 25.76 -7.24
CA TYR A 15 -12.54 26.54 -7.32
C TYR A 15 -11.69 26.43 -6.05
N PHE A 16 -12.32 26.58 -4.89
CA PHE A 16 -11.65 26.47 -3.60
C PHE A 16 -11.06 25.09 -3.37
N ILE A 17 -11.75 24.01 -3.77
CA ILE A 17 -11.28 22.64 -3.56
C ILE A 17 -10.16 22.29 -4.56
N TRP A 18 -10.29 22.65 -5.82
CA TRP A 18 -9.42 22.09 -6.88
C TRP A 18 -8.36 23.03 -7.41
N GLU A 19 -8.63 24.34 -7.43
CA GLU A 19 -7.77 25.31 -8.12
C GLU A 19 -7.09 26.32 -7.16
N GLU A 20 -7.57 26.45 -5.92
CA GLU A 20 -7.03 27.41 -4.97
C GLU A 20 -5.76 26.90 -4.26
N ASP A 21 -4.67 27.65 -4.39
CA ASP A 21 -3.39 27.40 -3.71
C ASP A 21 -3.33 28.16 -2.38
N SER A 22 -4.12 27.70 -1.42
CA SER A 22 -4.16 28.23 -0.06
C SER A 22 -4.02 27.12 0.98
N TRP A 23 -3.49 27.45 2.16
CA TRP A 23 -3.35 26.49 3.26
C TRP A 23 -4.70 25.89 3.69
N ALA A 24 -5.78 26.68 3.63
CA ALA A 24 -7.13 26.22 3.95
C ALA A 24 -7.66 25.23 2.91
N SER A 25 -7.47 25.51 1.61
CA SER A 25 -7.78 24.58 0.52
C SER A 25 -7.03 23.26 0.69
N TRP A 26 -5.73 23.33 0.99
CA TRP A 26 -4.91 22.13 1.21
C TRP A 26 -5.43 21.27 2.38
N ILE A 27 -5.76 21.86 3.52
CA ILE A 27 -6.33 21.14 4.67
C ILE A 27 -7.65 20.47 4.28
N VAL A 28 -8.53 21.19 3.58
CA VAL A 28 -9.82 20.64 3.14
C VAL A 28 -9.62 19.47 2.18
N ASN A 29 -8.65 19.55 1.26
CA ASN A 29 -8.31 18.44 0.37
C ASN A 29 -7.81 17.21 1.11
N VAL A 30 -6.94 17.37 2.11
CA VAL A 30 -6.47 16.25 2.95
C VAL A 30 -7.65 15.59 3.69
N ILE A 31 -8.55 16.39 4.24
CA ILE A 31 -9.77 15.87 4.91
C ILE A 31 -10.66 15.14 3.92
N LEU A 32 -10.92 15.73 2.74
CA LEU A 32 -11.73 15.10 1.69
C LEU A 32 -11.12 13.78 1.22
N ALA A 33 -9.80 13.72 1.01
CA ALA A 33 -9.09 12.50 0.66
C ALA A 33 -9.23 11.43 1.75
N PHE A 34 -9.06 11.79 3.02
CA PHE A 34 -9.24 10.87 4.14
C PHE A 34 -10.65 10.29 4.20
N VAL A 35 -11.68 11.14 4.03
CA VAL A 35 -13.08 10.73 4.01
C VAL A 35 -13.35 9.81 2.81
N LEU A 36 -12.87 10.16 1.63
CA LEU A 36 -13.03 9.36 0.42
C LEU A 36 -12.38 7.98 0.58
N ILE A 37 -11.14 7.93 1.06
CA ILE A 37 -10.43 6.67 1.26
C ILE A 37 -11.16 5.80 2.29
N LYS A 38 -11.53 6.38 3.44
CA LYS A 38 -12.14 5.65 4.55
C LYS A 38 -13.53 5.11 4.24
N PHE A 39 -14.36 5.89 3.54
CA PHE A 39 -15.78 5.56 3.36
C PHE A 39 -16.16 5.08 1.97
N VAL A 40 -15.31 5.29 0.95
CA VAL A 40 -15.57 4.85 -0.43
C VAL A 40 -14.55 3.80 -0.85
N ILE A 41 -13.25 4.11 -0.81
CA ILE A 41 -12.22 3.21 -1.34
C ILE A 41 -12.10 1.94 -0.50
N TYR A 42 -11.94 2.04 0.82
CA TYR A 42 -11.76 0.86 1.68
C TYR A 42 -13.00 -0.05 1.68
N PRO A 43 -14.24 0.45 1.85
CA PRO A 43 -15.42 -0.40 1.75
C PRO A 43 -15.60 -0.99 0.34
N GLY A 44 -15.32 -0.22 -0.71
CA GLY A 44 -15.40 -0.67 -2.09
C GLY A 44 -14.44 -1.83 -2.38
N LEU A 45 -13.16 -1.67 -2.03
CA LEU A 45 -12.16 -2.74 -2.17
C LEU A 45 -12.49 -3.94 -1.28
N GLY A 46 -12.94 -3.71 -0.03
CA GLY A 46 -13.30 -4.78 0.88
C GLY A 46 -14.47 -5.63 0.37
N PHE A 47 -15.46 -4.98 -0.25
CA PHE A 47 -16.57 -5.66 -0.92
C PHE A 47 -16.09 -6.46 -2.14
N LEU A 48 -15.27 -5.86 -3.01
CA LEU A 48 -14.75 -6.52 -4.22
C LEU A 48 -13.85 -7.73 -3.90
N LEU A 49 -13.00 -7.62 -2.88
CA LEU A 49 -12.04 -8.65 -2.49
C LEU A 49 -12.62 -9.65 -1.45
N GLY A 50 -13.83 -9.42 -0.94
CA GLY A 50 -14.44 -10.27 0.08
C GLY A 50 -13.71 -10.26 1.43
N THR A 51 -13.01 -9.17 1.77
CA THR A 51 -12.19 -9.05 2.98
C THR A 51 -12.48 -7.77 3.76
N LYS A 52 -12.27 -7.81 5.08
CA LYS A 52 -12.33 -6.62 5.94
C LYS A 52 -11.06 -5.78 5.90
N PHE A 53 -9.98 -6.32 5.33
CA PHE A 53 -8.65 -5.69 5.26
C PHE A 53 -8.18 -5.66 3.80
N PRO A 54 -8.73 -4.78 2.95
CA PRO A 54 -8.44 -4.77 1.52
C PRO A 54 -7.05 -4.27 1.16
N ILE A 55 -6.40 -3.54 2.07
CA ILE A 55 -5.01 -3.07 1.91
C ILE A 55 -4.28 -3.42 3.19
N VAL A 56 -3.25 -4.24 3.07
CA VAL A 56 -2.37 -4.63 4.18
C VAL A 56 -0.94 -4.51 3.67
N ALA A 57 -0.11 -3.71 4.34
CA ALA A 57 1.32 -3.69 4.09
C ALA A 57 1.99 -4.64 5.08
N VAL A 58 2.61 -5.71 4.57
CA VAL A 58 3.45 -6.59 5.38
C VAL A 58 4.87 -6.06 5.29
N ILE A 59 5.35 -5.43 6.36
CA ILE A 59 6.73 -4.96 6.44
C ILE A 59 7.47 -5.91 7.38
N SER A 60 8.25 -6.83 6.82
CA SER A 60 9.12 -7.69 7.60
C SER A 60 10.56 -7.55 7.14
N SER A 61 11.44 -7.17 8.07
CA SER A 61 12.89 -7.26 7.88
C SER A 61 13.39 -8.71 7.91
N SER A 62 12.57 -9.68 8.33
CA SER A 62 12.98 -11.10 8.34
C SER A 62 12.97 -11.74 6.95
N MET A 63 12.29 -11.08 6.00
CA MET A 63 12.24 -11.51 4.59
C MET A 63 13.28 -10.79 3.74
N GLU A 64 14.00 -9.82 4.32
CA GLU A 64 15.16 -9.19 3.70
C GLU A 64 16.38 -10.06 3.98
N HIS A 65 17.07 -10.49 2.92
CA HIS A 65 18.31 -11.24 3.05
C HIS A 65 19.46 -10.23 2.86
N ASP A 66 20.06 -9.78 3.96
CA ASP A 66 21.26 -8.94 3.89
C ASP A 66 22.47 -9.80 3.48
N GLY A 67 23.23 -9.35 2.49
CA GLY A 67 24.40 -10.06 1.95
C GLY A 67 24.12 -11.01 0.79
N SER A 68 25.07 -11.91 0.51
CA SER A 68 24.96 -12.87 -0.60
C SER A 68 24.06 -14.05 -0.24
N PHE A 69 23.47 -14.67 -1.27
CA PHE A 69 22.70 -15.90 -1.11
C PHE A 69 23.47 -16.97 -0.34
N GLU A 70 24.76 -17.16 -0.63
CA GLU A 70 25.56 -18.18 0.08
C GLU A 70 25.71 -17.86 1.56
N THR A 71 25.87 -16.58 1.91
CA THR A 71 26.02 -16.16 3.31
C THR A 71 24.76 -16.45 4.10
N TRP A 72 23.61 -16.14 3.52
CA TRP A 72 22.29 -16.43 4.10
C TRP A 72 22.03 -17.94 4.15
N TRP A 73 22.26 -18.66 3.05
CA TRP A 73 22.02 -20.11 3.01
C TRP A 73 22.79 -20.84 4.10
N ASN A 74 24.08 -20.54 4.29
CA ASN A 74 24.90 -21.17 5.32
C ASN A 74 24.38 -20.95 6.76
N GLN A 75 23.62 -19.88 7.02
CA GLN A 75 23.06 -19.59 8.34
C GLN A 75 21.68 -20.25 8.55
N GLN A 76 20.91 -20.47 7.48
CA GLN A 76 19.53 -20.97 7.55
C GLN A 76 19.31 -22.38 7.00
N ALA A 77 20.31 -22.96 6.31
CA ALA A 77 20.23 -24.27 5.62
C ALA A 77 19.71 -25.39 6.53
N SER A 78 20.10 -25.41 7.80
CA SER A 78 19.73 -26.47 8.75
C SER A 78 18.22 -26.73 8.82
N TRP A 79 17.38 -25.68 8.73
CA TRP A 79 15.93 -25.87 8.74
C TRP A 79 15.43 -26.41 7.41
N TYR A 80 15.93 -25.91 6.28
CA TYR A 80 15.53 -26.35 4.95
C TYR A 80 15.95 -27.80 4.67
N GLU A 81 17.18 -28.16 5.02
CA GLU A 81 17.70 -29.52 4.91
C GLU A 81 16.91 -30.50 5.79
N ALA A 82 16.55 -30.10 7.02
CA ALA A 82 15.68 -30.91 7.89
C ALA A 82 14.26 -31.11 7.30
N ASN A 83 13.83 -30.25 6.38
CA ASN A 83 12.58 -30.37 5.64
C ASN A 83 12.78 -30.93 4.21
N ASN A 84 13.94 -31.53 3.90
CA ASN A 84 14.31 -32.11 2.61
C ASN A 84 14.37 -31.13 1.43
N ILE A 85 14.64 -29.85 1.70
CA ILE A 85 14.83 -28.83 0.67
C ILE A 85 16.34 -28.60 0.52
N THR A 86 16.89 -28.94 -0.65
CA THR A 86 18.32 -28.72 -0.94
C THR A 86 18.60 -27.28 -1.40
N GLU A 87 19.87 -26.87 -1.39
CA GLU A 87 20.26 -25.55 -1.89
C GLU A 87 19.89 -25.36 -3.37
N GLU A 88 20.11 -26.40 -4.16
CA GLU A 88 19.80 -26.45 -5.59
C GLU A 88 18.31 -26.32 -5.85
N GLU A 89 17.48 -26.97 -5.01
CA GLU A 89 16.03 -26.83 -5.06
C GLU A 89 15.62 -25.41 -4.67
N PHE A 90 16.16 -24.87 -3.58
CA PHE A 90 15.84 -23.53 -3.11
C PHE A 90 16.19 -22.44 -4.14
N LYS A 91 17.29 -22.63 -4.90
CA LYS A 91 17.67 -21.73 -6.01
C LYS A 91 16.61 -21.64 -7.11
N THR A 92 15.68 -22.60 -7.19
CA THR A 92 14.55 -22.55 -8.13
C THR A 92 13.39 -21.67 -7.65
N PHE A 93 13.36 -21.28 -6.37
CA PHE A 93 12.27 -20.50 -5.81
C PHE A 93 12.27 -19.07 -6.36
N SER A 94 11.07 -18.50 -6.53
CA SER A 94 10.88 -17.15 -7.06
C SER A 94 11.58 -16.08 -6.21
N PHE A 95 11.58 -16.27 -4.88
CA PHE A 95 12.14 -15.32 -3.90
C PHE A 95 13.41 -15.85 -3.21
N LYS A 96 14.31 -16.49 -3.98
CA LYS A 96 15.57 -17.04 -3.42
C LYS A 96 16.47 -16.03 -2.71
N ASN A 97 16.36 -14.75 -3.06
CA ASN A 97 17.14 -13.65 -2.46
C ASN A 97 16.31 -12.84 -1.44
N GLY A 98 15.17 -13.37 -1.00
CA GLY A 98 14.23 -12.62 -0.15
C GLY A 98 13.51 -11.50 -0.91
N PHE A 99 12.86 -10.64 -0.15
CA PHE A 99 12.18 -9.44 -0.63
C PHE A 99 13.06 -8.21 -0.43
N ASN A 100 12.93 -7.22 -1.31
CA ASN A 100 13.59 -5.93 -1.15
C ASN A 100 12.78 -5.02 -0.22
N LYS A 101 13.47 -4.06 0.42
CA LYS A 101 12.79 -3.00 1.16
C LYS A 101 11.84 -2.25 0.23
N GLY A 102 10.56 -2.28 0.58
CA GLY A 102 9.51 -1.55 -0.14
C GLY A 102 8.79 -2.38 -1.21
N ASP A 103 9.04 -3.68 -1.31
CA ASP A 103 8.13 -4.58 -2.03
C ASP A 103 6.73 -4.56 -1.36
N ILE A 104 5.67 -4.35 -2.14
CA ILE A 104 4.25 -4.23 -1.72
C ILE A 104 3.42 -5.32 -2.42
#